data_AF-A0A7J9FQK2-F1
#
_entry.id   AF-A0A7J9FQK2-F1
#
_cell.length_a   1.000
_cell.length_b   1.000
_cell.length_c   1.000
_cell.angle_alpha   90.00
_cell.angle_beta   90.00
_cell.angle_gamma   90.00
#
_symmetry.space_group_name_H-M   'P 1'
#
loop_
_entity.id
_entity.type
_entity.pdbx_description
1 polymer ?
#
loop_
_entity_poly.entity_id
_entity_poly.type
_entity_poly.pdbx_seq_one_letter_code
_entity_poly.pdbx_strand_id
1 'polypeptide(L)' 'PNNPALLRLTVGAGIHVKLRLRTPNQDWDFYPFDQVHDTMLHELCHNASFYKLWDELR' A
#
# COMPACT_ATOMS: atom_id res chain seq x y z
N PRO A 1 -8.02 -9.19 -4.37
CA PRO A 1 -7.68 -9.91 -5.63
C PRO A 1 -7.67 -11.42 -5.41
N ASN A 2 -7.99 -12.19 -6.45
CA ASN A 2 -8.00 -13.66 -6.39
C ASN A 2 -6.61 -14.24 -6.12
N ASN A 3 -5.54 -13.57 -6.58
CA ASN A 3 -4.18 -13.93 -6.18
C ASN A 3 -3.96 -13.58 -4.69
N PRO A 4 -3.75 -14.55 -3.80
CA PRO A 4 -3.53 -14.29 -2.37
C PRO A 4 -2.23 -13.53 -2.09
N ALA A 5 -1.20 -13.69 -2.93
CA ALA A 5 0.09 -13.03 -2.78
C ALA A 5 0.09 -11.55 -3.18
N LEU A 6 -0.97 -11.08 -3.85
CA LEU A 6 -1.08 -9.69 -4.27
C LEU A 6 -1.58 -8.83 -3.10
N LEU A 7 -0.63 -8.23 -2.38
CA LEU A 7 -0.90 -7.34 -1.23
C LEU A 7 -1.10 -5.86 -1.63
N ARG A 8 -0.62 -5.47 -2.81
CA ARG A 8 -0.71 -4.09 -3.31
C ARG A 8 -0.78 -4.03 -4.82
N LEU A 9 -1.27 -2.93 -5.36
CA LEU A 9 -1.32 -2.67 -6.79
C LEU A 9 -1.27 -1.15 -7.06
N THR A 10 -0.31 -0.72 -7.87
CA THR A 10 -0.23 0.65 -8.38
C THR A 10 -0.83 0.71 -9.79
N VAL A 11 -1.74 1.66 -10.04
CA VAL A 11 -2.46 1.82 -11.31
C VAL A 11 -2.28 3.23 -11.87
N GLY A 12 -2.07 3.33 -13.18
CA GLY A 12 -1.94 4.61 -13.87
C GLY A 12 -0.67 5.37 -13.49
N ALA A 13 0.49 4.71 -13.49
CA ALA A 13 1.79 5.32 -13.18
C ALA A 13 1.84 6.04 -11.81
N GLY A 14 1.25 5.45 -10.77
CA GLY A 14 1.30 6.01 -9.41
C GLY A 14 0.09 6.87 -9.02
N ILE A 15 -0.89 7.06 -9.91
CA ILE A 15 -2.11 7.85 -9.59
C ILE A 15 -2.96 7.16 -8.52
N HIS A 16 -3.09 5.82 -8.59
CA HIS A 16 -3.83 5.06 -7.59
C HIS A 16 -2.97 3.95 -7.00
N VAL A 17 -2.84 3.94 -5.68
CA VAL A 17 -2.29 2.82 -4.91
C VAL A 17 -3.44 2.10 -4.23
N LYS A 18 -3.55 0.79 -4.43
CA LYS A 18 -4.53 -0.07 -3.77
C LYS A 18 -3.80 -1.03 -2.84
N LEU A 19 -4.25 -1.09 -1.59
CA LEU A 19 -3.72 -2.00 -0.58
C LEU A 19 -4.74 -3.08 -0.26
N ARG A 20 -4.27 -4.30 -0.05
CA ARG A 20 -5.08 -5.39 0.48
C ARG A 20 -5.14 -5.25 2.00
N LEU A 21 -6.33 -4.95 2.51
CA LEU A 21 -6.54 -4.80 3.96
C LEU A 21 -6.92 -6.11 4.65
N ARG A 22 -7.40 -7.10 3.89
CA ARG A 22 -7.98 -8.34 4.41
C ARG A 22 -7.25 -9.57 3.92
N THR A 23 -7.20 -10.60 4.75
CA THR A 23 -6.62 -11.88 4.36
C THR A 23 -7.46 -12.54 3.25
N PRO A 24 -6.87 -13.43 2.44
CA PRO A 24 -7.62 -14.14 1.40
C PRO A 24 -8.74 -15.00 1.96
N ASN A 25 -9.91 -14.91 1.33
CA ASN A 25 -11.09 -15.72 1.65
C ASN A 25 -11.70 -15.50 3.05
N GLN A 26 -11.33 -14.40 3.73
CA GLN A 26 -11.89 -14.03 5.03
C GLN A 26 -12.16 -12.52 5.07
N ASP A 27 -13.42 -12.14 4.93
CA ASP A 27 -13.80 -10.72 4.81
C ASP A 27 -13.77 -9.94 6.13
N TRP A 28 -13.67 -10.64 7.26
CA TRP A 28 -13.63 -10.08 8.61
C TRP A 28 -12.22 -10.03 9.21
N ASP A 29 -11.26 -10.69 8.57
CA ASP A 29 -9.88 -10.79 9.06
C ASP A 29 -8.98 -9.78 8.34
N PHE A 30 -8.43 -8.84 9.11
CA PHE A 30 -7.62 -7.75 8.61
C PHE A 30 -6.14 -7.98 8.89
N TYR A 31 -5.28 -7.54 7.97
CA TYR A 31 -3.86 -7.50 8.26
C TYR A 31 -3.58 -6.51 9.41
N PRO A 32 -2.55 -6.79 10.25
CA PRO A 32 -2.10 -5.86 11.26
C PRO A 32 -1.79 -4.48 10.69
N PHE A 33 -2.05 -3.44 11.48
CA PHE A 33 -1.83 -2.06 11.06
C PHE A 33 -0.40 -1.83 10.54
N ASP A 34 0.62 -2.30 11.27
CA ASP A 34 2.02 -2.10 10.90
C ASP A 34 2.34 -2.71 9.52
N GLN A 35 1.78 -3.88 9.20
CA GLN A 35 1.96 -4.51 7.89
C GLN A 35 1.33 -3.68 6.76
N VAL A 36 0.14 -3.14 6.99
CA VAL A 36 -0.54 -2.26 6.02
C VAL A 36 0.24 -0.96 5.86
N HIS A 37 0.71 -0.39 6.96
CA HIS A 37 1.48 0.84 7.00
C HIS A 37 2.82 0.70 6.25
N ASP A 38 3.58 -0.36 6.50
CA ASP A 38 4.83 -0.64 5.80
C ASP A 38 4.60 -0.82 4.29
N THR A 39 3.52 -1.52 3.93
CA THR A 39 3.15 -1.71 2.52
C THR A 39 2.76 -0.38 1.85
N MET A 40 2.06 0.49 2.58
CA MET A 40 1.70 1.83 2.10
C MET A 40 2.94 2.68 1.86
N LEU A 41 3.84 2.76 2.85
CA LEU A 41 5.07 3.52 2.75
C LEU A 41 5.92 3.01 1.59
N HIS A 42 6.08 1.69 1.45
CA HIS A 42 6.83 1.10 0.35
C HIS A 42 6.33 1.57 -1.02
N GLU A 43 5.02 1.63 -1.24
CA GLU A 43 4.45 2.08 -2.52
C GLU A 43 4.57 3.59 -2.71
N LEU A 44 4.39 4.38 -1.65
CA LEU A 44 4.56 5.84 -1.72
C LEU A 44 6.02 6.22 -1.97
N CYS A 45 6.97 5.48 -1.40
CA CYS A 45 8.40 5.67 -1.61
C CYS A 45 8.85 5.41 -3.06
N HIS A 46 8.13 4.59 -3.83
CA HIS A 46 8.37 4.49 -5.28
C HIS A 46 7.99 5.76 -6.05
N ASN A 47 7.29 6.70 -5.43
CA ASN A 47 7.03 8.01 -5.99
C ASN A 47 8.13 8.98 -5.49
N ALA A 48 9.09 9.32 -6.37
CA ALA A 48 10.20 10.22 -6.01
C ALA A 48 9.75 11.58 -5.46
N SER A 49 8.55 12.03 -5.83
CA SER A 49 7.94 13.27 -5.32
C SER A 49 7.47 13.14 -3.87
N PHE A 50 7.15 11.93 -3.39
CA PHE A 50 6.71 11.69 -2.02
C PHE A 50 7.82 11.98 -1.02
N TYR A 51 9.04 11.50 -1.26
CA TYR A 51 10.16 11.76 -0.35
C TYR A 51 10.46 13.26 -0.23
N LYS A 52 10.35 13.99 -1.34
CA LYS A 52 10.51 15.45 -1.32
C LYS A 52 9.43 16.13 -0.47
N LEU A 53 8.17 15.77 -0.69
CA LEU A 53 7.04 16.31 0.09
C LEU A 53 7.13 15.92 1.58
N TRP A 54 7.52 14.68 1.86
CA TRP A 54 7.66 14.16 3.22
C TRP A 54 8.77 14.88 3.99
N ASP A 55 9.90 15.15 3.33
CA ASP A 55 10.99 15.96 3.88
C ASP A 55 10.54 17.40 4.14
N GLU A 56 9.72 17.98 3.26
CA GLU A 56 9.15 19.33 3.45
C GLU A 56 8.13 19.43 4.61
N LEU A 57 7.43 18.34 4.95
CA LEU A 57 6.41 18.32 5.99
C LEU A 57 6.92 17.94 7.39
N ARG A 58 8.16 17.45 7.50
CA ARG A 58 8.76 16.97 8.76
C ARG A 58 9.66 18.02 9.40
#